data_AF-A0A5C8MCV2-F1
#
_entry.id   AF-A0A5C8MCV2-F1
#
_cell.length_a   1.000
_cell.length_b   1.000
_cell.length_c   1.000
_cell.angle_alpha   90.00
_cell.angle_beta   90.00
_cell.angle_gamma   90.00
#
_symmetry.space_group_name_H-M   'P 1'
#
loop_
_entity.id
_entity.type
_entity.pdbx_description
1 polymer ?
#
loop_
_entity_poly.entity_id
_entity_poly.type
_entity_poly.pdbx_seq_one_letter_code
_entity_poly.pdbx_strand_id
1 'polypeptide(L)' 'MSISIGVNLFSVFQALNNDYFGTLEKVAAAGYTNVELITTNFMTGVRYSDSFHLQTIKNKLDELGLKP' A
#
# COMPACT_ATOMS: atom_id res chain seq x y z
N MET A 1 8.24 0.25 -25.76
CA MET A 1 7.14 -0.05 -24.82
C MET A 1 7.76 -0.60 -23.54
N SER A 2 7.59 0.07 -22.40
CA SER A 2 7.96 -0.50 -21.10
C SER A 2 6.76 -1.28 -20.56
N ILE A 3 6.96 -2.55 -20.21
CA ILE A 3 5.94 -3.32 -19.50
C ILE A 3 5.84 -2.74 -18.08
N SER A 4 4.64 -2.45 -17.64
CA SER A 4 4.37 -1.95 -16.29
C SER A 4 3.93 -3.12 -15.41
N ILE A 5 4.70 -3.43 -14.37
CA ILE A 5 4.40 -4.50 -13.43
C ILE A 5 3.68 -3.90 -12.21
N GLY A 6 2.60 -4.56 -11.79
CA GLY A 6 1.88 -4.24 -10.56
C GLY A 6 2.13 -5.28 -9.47
N VAL A 7 1.91 -4.90 -8.21
CA VAL A 7 1.93 -5.81 -7.07
C VAL A 7 0.61 -5.74 -6.30
N ASN A 8 0.02 -6.89 -6.02
CA ASN A 8 -1.10 -6.97 -5.08
C ASN A 8 -0.56 -6.94 -3.65
N LEU A 9 -1.00 -5.98 -2.83
CA LEU A 9 -0.49 -5.78 -1.47
C LEU A 9 -0.82 -6.96 -0.53
N PHE A 10 -1.74 -7.86 -0.91
CA PHE A 10 -1.94 -9.12 -0.19
C PHE A 10 -0.66 -9.98 -0.17
N SER A 11 0.21 -9.88 -1.17
CA SER A 11 1.50 -10.60 -1.18
C SER A 11 2.44 -10.22 -0.03
N VAL A 12 2.22 -9.05 0.60
CA VAL A 12 3.00 -8.53 1.73
C VAL A 12 2.12 -8.24 2.96
N PHE A 13 0.93 -8.84 3.06
CA PHE A 13 -0.09 -8.48 4.04
C PHE A 13 0.38 -8.56 5.50
N GLN A 14 1.28 -9.49 5.82
CA GLN A 14 1.83 -9.60 7.18
C GLN A 14 2.64 -8.36 7.58
N ALA A 15 3.49 -7.86 6.69
CA ALA A 15 4.23 -6.62 6.94
C ALA A 15 3.27 -5.42 6.96
N LEU A 16 2.34 -5.38 6.00
CA LEU A 16 1.36 -4.30 5.86
C LEU A 16 0.46 -4.15 7.10
N ASN A 17 0.03 -5.26 7.70
CA ASN A 17 -0.79 -5.27 8.92
C ASN A 17 -0.05 -4.74 10.16
N ASN A 18 1.27 -4.89 10.20
CA ASN A 18 2.11 -4.42 11.30
C ASN A 18 2.51 -2.94 11.12
N ASP A 19 2.83 -2.55 9.89
CA ASP A 19 3.28 -1.21 9.53
C ASP A 19 2.81 -0.86 8.12
N TYR A 20 1.65 -0.20 8.03
CA TYR A 20 1.00 0.12 6.77
C TYR A 20 1.87 1.02 5.89
N PHE A 21 2.28 2.18 6.39
CA PHE A 21 3.03 3.16 5.61
C PHE A 21 4.48 2.74 5.36
N GLY A 22 5.17 2.16 6.35
CA GLY A 22 6.53 1.67 6.15
C GLY A 22 6.60 0.48 5.18
N THR A 23 5.53 -0.31 5.07
CA THR A 23 5.46 -1.35 4.03
C THR A 23 5.24 -0.75 2.64
N LEU A 24 4.40 0.29 2.49
CA LEU A 24 4.26 1.00 1.21
C LEU A 24 5.59 1.62 0.74
N GLU A 25 6.37 2.19 1.67
CA GLU A 25 7.71 2.72 1.39
C GLU A 25 8.64 1.63 0.83
N LYS A 26 8.63 0.43 1.42
CA LYS A 26 9.42 -0.71 0.94
C LYS A 26 8.97 -1.20 -0.43
N VAL A 27 7.66 -1.20 -0.70
CA VAL A 27 7.11 -1.56 -2.02
C VAL A 27 7.59 -0.57 -3.08
N ALA A 28 7.53 0.73 -2.80
CA ALA A 28 8.05 1.76 -3.70
C ALA A 28 9.58 1.63 -3.90
N ALA A 29 10.33 1.41 -2.82
CA ALA A 29 11.78 1.21 -2.86
C ALA A 29 12.20 -0.04 -3.65
N ALA A 30 11.34 -1.06 -3.73
CA ALA A 30 11.54 -2.24 -4.56
C ALA A 30 11.30 -1.99 -6.06
N GLY A 31 10.88 -0.78 -6.45
CA GLY A 31 10.69 -0.36 -7.84
C GLY A 31 9.28 -0.55 -8.39
N TYR A 32 8.31 -0.94 -7.56
CA TYR A 32 6.91 -1.00 -7.98
C TYR A 32 6.32 0.41 -8.06
N THR A 33 5.51 0.63 -9.10
CA THR A 33 4.79 1.90 -9.32
C THR A 33 3.29 1.71 -9.43
N ASN A 34 2.79 0.48 -9.62
CA ASN A 34 1.37 0.15 -9.61
C ASN A 34 1.13 -0.86 -8.50
N VAL A 35 0.12 -0.62 -7.69
CA VAL A 35 -0.22 -1.46 -6.54
C VAL A 35 -1.71 -1.75 -6.56
N GLU A 36 -2.11 -2.96 -6.23
CA GLU A 36 -3.52 -3.26 -5.94
C GLU A 36 -3.68 -3.23 -4.42
N LEU A 37 -4.48 -2.27 -3.94
CA LEU A 37 -4.67 -2.03 -2.51
C LEU A 37 -5.52 -3.14 -1.88
N ILE A 38 -5.19 -3.47 -0.63
CA ILE A 38 -6.09 -4.18 0.27
C ILE A 38 -6.69 -3.19 1.27
N THR A 39 -7.97 -3.39 1.61
CA THR A 39 -8.75 -2.40 2.38
C THR A 39 -8.72 -2.66 3.89
N THR A 40 -8.39 -3.88 4.31
CA THR A 40 -8.52 -4.33 5.70
C THR A 40 -7.18 -4.78 6.28
N ASN A 41 -6.91 -4.40 7.52
CA ASN A 41 -5.87 -5.02 8.33
C ASN A 41 -6.39 -6.38 8.82
N PHE A 42 -5.81 -7.47 8.31
CA PHE A 42 -6.30 -8.82 8.60
C PHE A 42 -5.99 -9.31 10.02
N MET A 43 -5.14 -8.61 10.78
CA MET A 43 -4.90 -8.94 12.19
C MET A 43 -5.95 -8.34 13.12
N THR A 44 -6.51 -7.18 12.77
CA THR A 44 -7.48 -6.45 13.61
C THR A 44 -8.91 -6.49 13.07
N GLY A 45 -9.08 -6.82 11.78
CA GLY A 45 -10.36 -6.75 11.08
C GLY A 45 -10.82 -5.32 10.73
N VAL A 46 -10.01 -4.29 11.08
CA VAL A 46 -10.33 -2.88 10.85
C VAL A 46 -9.86 -2.45 9.47
N ARG A 47 -10.63 -1.58 8.80
CA ARG A 47 -10.19 -1.03 7.51
C ARG A 47 -9.11 0.01 7.72
N TYR A 48 -8.16 0.09 6.79
CA TYR A 48 -7.11 1.13 6.84
C TYR A 48 -7.72 2.54 6.79
N SER A 49 -8.86 2.72 6.08
CA SER A 49 -9.61 3.97 6.04
C SER A 49 -10.29 4.36 7.36
N ASP A 50 -10.47 3.41 8.28
CA ASP A 50 -11.06 3.68 9.60
C ASP A 50 -9.96 4.05 10.60
N SER A 51 -8.71 3.69 10.32
CA SER A 51 -7.52 4.01 11.13
C SER A 51 -6.79 5.27 10.65
N PHE A 52 -6.84 5.54 9.34
CA PHE A 52 -6.18 6.69 8.71
C PHE A 52 -7.17 7.44 7.84
N HIS A 53 -7.11 8.77 7.88
CA HIS A 53 -7.90 9.59 6.98
C HIS A 53 -7.53 9.28 5.52
N LEU A 54 -8.52 9.16 4.64
CA LEU A 54 -8.30 8.80 3.22
C LEU A 54 -7.33 9.76 2.53
N GLN A 55 -7.38 11.05 2.86
CA GLN A 55 -6.44 12.04 2.33
C GLN A 55 -4.99 11.74 2.72
N THR A 56 -4.74 11.21 3.93
CA THR A 56 -3.39 10.83 4.37
C THR A 56 -2.88 9.64 3.56
N ILE A 57 -3.74 8.64 3.31
CA ILE A 57 -3.39 7.49 2.46
C ILE A 57 -3.08 7.97 1.04
N LYS A 58 -3.95 8.80 0.47
CA LYS A 58 -3.74 9.38 -0.87
C LYS A 58 -2.42 10.15 -0.96
N ASN A 59 -2.16 11.06 -0.02
CA ASN A 59 -0.94 11.85 0.00
C ASN A 59 0.30 10.95 0.06
N LYS A 60 0.26 9.87 0.85
CA LYS A 60 1.39 8.95 0.94
C LYS A 60 1.60 8.14 -0.35
N LEU A 61 0.53 7.69 -1.00
CA LEU A 61 0.64 7.04 -2.32
C LEU A 61 1.23 7.98 -3.37
N ASP A 62 0.76 9.23 -3.41
CA ASP A 62 1.26 10.27 -4.31
C ASP A 62 2.76 10.59 -4.04
N GLU A 63 3.16 10.74 -2.77
CA GLU A 63 4.56 10.94 -2.34
C GLU A 63 5.48 9.79 -2.81
N LEU A 64 5.00 8.56 -2.73
CA LEU A 64 5.76 7.36 -3.11
C LEU A 64 5.70 7.05 -4.62
N GLY A 65 4.92 7.81 -5.39
CA GLY A 65 4.69 7.52 -6.82
C GLY A 65 3.95 6.20 -7.07
N LEU A 66 3.20 5.71 -6.07
CA LEU A 66 2.42 4.47 -6.16
C LEU A 66 1.03 4.77 -6.72
N LYS A 67 0.66 4.06 -7.78
CA LYS A 67 -0.62 4.15 -8.46
C LYS A 67 -1.51 2.99 -8.00
N PRO A 68 -2.56 3.24 -7.22
CA PRO A 68 -3.50 2.22 -6.79
C PRO A 68 -4.41 1.75 -7.94
#